data_AF-A0A1H4U7T8-F1
#
_entry.id   AF-A0A1H4U7T8-F1
#
_cell.length_a   1.000
_cell.length_b   1.000
_cell.length_c   1.000
_cell.angle_alpha   90.00
_cell.angle_beta   90.00
_cell.angle_gamma   90.00
#
_symmetry.space_group_name_H-M   'P 1'
#
loop_
_entity.id
_entity.type
_entity.pdbx_description
1 polymer ?
#
loop_
_entity_poly.entity_id
_entity_poly.type
_entity_poly.pdbx_seq_one_letter_code
_entity_poly.pdbx_strand_id
1 'polypeptide(L)'
;MPENDVTHWPNATQAYASAPEPASELEWLRTSEDRGREWWLRRAALTDRMAHGLTPGYTASRNSAFALASRLMALDGTVVGCNPRAYVRQQYALWATNR
;
A
#
# COMPACT_ATOMS: atom_id res chain seq x y z
N MET A 1 -2.77 -29.53 -4.32
CA MET A 1 -3.19 -28.12 -4.15
C MET A 1 -1.97 -27.29 -4.53
N PRO A 2 -1.98 -26.43 -5.56
CA PRO A 2 -0.81 -25.61 -5.83
C PRO A 2 -0.76 -24.52 -4.76
N GLU A 3 0.29 -24.56 -3.97
CA GLU A 3 0.70 -23.51 -3.05
C GLU A 3 1.02 -22.29 -3.91
N ASN A 4 0.13 -21.30 -3.96
CA ASN A 4 0.39 -20.05 -4.65
C ASN A 4 1.49 -19.31 -3.88
N ASP A 5 2.71 -19.59 -4.33
CA ASP A 5 3.99 -18.99 -4.04
C ASP A 5 3.94 -17.56 -3.50
N VAL A 6 4.25 -17.44 -2.20
CA VAL A 6 4.61 -16.16 -1.54
C VAL A 6 5.91 -15.57 -2.12
N THR A 7 6.59 -16.29 -3.02
CA THR A 7 7.86 -15.93 -3.67
C THR A 7 7.73 -14.93 -4.82
N HIS A 8 6.52 -14.59 -5.30
CA HIS A 8 6.33 -13.70 -6.45
C HIS A 8 5.78 -12.29 -6.12
N TRP A 9 5.62 -11.93 -4.85
CA TRP A 9 5.06 -10.62 -4.51
C TRP A 9 6.12 -9.51 -4.64
N PRO A 10 5.77 -8.34 -5.23
CA PRO A 10 6.74 -7.28 -5.44
C PRO A 10 7.28 -6.75 -4.10
N ASN A 11 8.58 -6.53 -4.04
CA ASN A 11 9.17 -5.80 -2.92
C ASN A 11 8.75 -4.31 -2.97
N ALA A 12 9.05 -3.55 -1.91
CA ALA A 12 8.60 -2.16 -1.80
C ALA A 12 9.12 -1.28 -2.95
N THR A 13 10.39 -1.43 -3.33
CA THR A 13 10.98 -0.68 -4.44
C THR A 13 10.28 -0.98 -5.76
N GLN A 14 10.00 -2.26 -6.04
CA GLN A 14 9.29 -2.68 -7.26
C GLN A 14 7.84 -2.18 -7.29
N ALA A 15 7.11 -2.36 -6.19
CA ALA A 15 5.69 -1.98 -6.11
C ALA A 15 5.46 -0.48 -6.26
N TYR A 16 6.42 0.34 -5.82
CA TYR A 16 6.29 1.79 -5.80
C TYR A 16 7.12 2.52 -6.84
N ALA A 17 7.69 1.80 -7.83
CA ALA A 17 8.56 2.38 -8.85
C ALA A 17 7.86 3.46 -9.71
N SER A 18 6.56 3.30 -9.98
CA SER A 18 5.72 4.24 -10.73
C SER A 18 4.85 5.12 -9.84
N ALA A 19 5.10 5.11 -8.51
CA ALA A 19 4.23 5.80 -7.58
C ALA A 19 4.35 7.33 -7.71
N PRO A 20 3.25 8.09 -7.59
CA PRO A 20 3.29 9.55 -7.66
C PRO A 20 4.18 10.19 -6.58
N GLU A 21 4.51 11.46 -6.81
CA GLU A 21 5.22 12.29 -5.85
C GLU A 21 4.48 12.36 -4.52
N PRO A 22 5.18 12.25 -3.37
CA PRO A 22 4.54 12.12 -2.06
C PRO A 22 3.67 13.31 -1.68
N ALA A 23 4.08 14.53 -2.07
CA ALA A 23 3.34 15.75 -1.78
C ALA A 23 1.99 15.79 -2.52
N SER A 24 1.99 15.44 -3.81
CA SER A 24 0.76 15.34 -4.62
C SER A 24 -0.17 14.26 -4.09
N GLU A 25 0.38 13.12 -3.69
CA GLU A 25 -0.39 12.01 -3.10
C GLU A 25 -1.02 12.41 -1.76
N LEU A 26 -0.27 13.11 -0.89
CA LEU A 26 -0.79 13.63 0.38
C LEU A 26 -1.91 14.65 0.17
N GLU A 27 -1.76 15.55 -0.81
CA GLU A 27 -2.78 16.55 -1.10
C GLU A 27 -4.06 15.89 -1.64
N TRP A 28 -3.94 14.90 -2.52
CA TRP A 28 -5.09 14.13 -3.00
C TRP A 28 -5.79 13.37 -1.85
N LEU A 29 -5.01 12.75 -0.95
CA LEU A 29 -5.55 12.07 0.23
C LEU A 29 -6.29 13.02 1.18
N ARG A 30 -5.84 14.28 1.26
CA ARG A 30 -6.45 15.32 2.10
C ARG A 30 -7.74 15.88 1.51
N THR A 31 -7.79 16.01 0.19
CA THR A 31 -8.90 16.65 -0.55
C THR A 31 -9.95 15.66 -1.06
N SER A 32 -9.65 14.36 -1.10
CA SER A 32 -10.64 13.33 -1.45
C SER A 32 -11.82 13.33 -0.48
N GLU A 33 -13.01 13.56 -1.03
CA GLU A 33 -14.28 13.49 -0.30
C GLU A 33 -14.71 12.04 -0.06
N ASP A 34 -14.43 11.14 -1.02
CA ASP A 34 -14.70 9.71 -0.87
C ASP A 34 -13.48 8.98 -0.28
N ARG A 35 -13.71 8.35 0.88
CA ARG A 35 -12.74 7.48 1.56
C ARG A 35 -13.00 6.01 1.28
N GLY A 36 -13.31 5.70 0.03
CA GLY A 36 -13.50 4.36 -0.51
C GLY A 36 -12.20 3.54 -0.60
N ARG A 37 -12.27 2.41 -1.29
CA ARG A 37 -11.17 1.44 -1.38
C ARG A 37 -9.87 2.03 -1.94
N GLU A 38 -9.94 2.83 -3.01
CA GLU A 38 -8.76 3.47 -3.61
C GLU A 38 -8.07 4.39 -2.60
N TRP A 39 -8.85 5.19 -1.86
CA TRP A 39 -8.31 6.06 -0.83
C TRP A 39 -7.53 5.27 0.23
N TRP A 40 -8.11 4.16 0.71
CA TRP A 40 -7.43 3.28 1.67
C TRP A 40 -6.19 2.62 1.11
N LEU A 41 -6.23 2.16 -0.15
CA LEU A 41 -5.08 1.57 -0.84
C LEU A 41 -3.93 2.56 -0.95
N ARG A 42 -4.22 3.77 -1.45
CA ARG A 42 -3.24 4.84 -1.65
C ARG A 42 -2.68 5.34 -0.31
N ARG A 43 -3.53 5.47 0.71
CA ARG A 43 -3.10 5.82 2.08
C ARG A 43 -2.17 4.78 2.69
N ALA A 44 -2.50 3.50 2.55
CA ALA A 44 -1.68 2.40 3.05
C ALA A 44 -0.35 2.30 2.28
N ALA A 45 -0.39 2.41 0.95
CA ALA A 45 0.80 2.37 0.10
C ALA A 45 1.77 3.51 0.39
N LEU A 46 1.27 4.75 0.49
CA LEU A 46 2.10 5.90 0.84
C LEU A 46 2.78 5.73 2.21
N THR A 47 2.04 5.23 3.20
CA THR A 47 2.59 4.99 4.53
C THR A 47 3.62 3.86 4.53
N ASP A 48 3.43 2.82 3.71
CA ASP A 48 4.42 1.76 3.52
C ASP A 48 5.71 2.27 2.87
N ARG A 49 5.61 3.15 1.87
CA ARG A 49 6.76 3.83 1.24
C ARG A 49 7.57 4.62 2.25
N MET A 50 6.89 5.43 3.07
CA MET A 50 7.52 6.22 4.15
C MET A 50 8.21 5.31 5.18
N ALA A 51 7.61 4.18 5.55
CA ALA A 51 8.19 3.23 6.49
C ALA A 51 9.41 2.47 5.94
N HIS A 52 9.57 2.44 4.62
CA HIS A 52 10.77 1.91 3.94
C HIS A 52 11.81 2.98 3.61
N GLY A 53 11.55 4.25 3.92
CA GLY A 53 12.44 5.34 3.56
C GLY A 53 12.48 5.66 2.07
N LEU A 54 11.50 5.19 1.29
CA LEU A 54 11.38 5.45 -0.16
C LEU A 54 10.76 6.82 -0.45
N THR A 55 10.68 7.69 0.55
CA THR A 55 9.92 8.95 0.51
C THR A 55 10.74 10.02 1.23
N PRO A 56 11.74 10.62 0.57
CA PRO A 56 12.61 11.60 1.20
C PRO A 56 11.81 12.74 1.86
N GLY A 57 12.17 13.11 3.08
CA GLY A 57 11.46 14.14 3.85
C GLY A 57 10.18 13.67 4.56
N TYR A 58 9.75 12.43 4.35
CA TYR A 58 8.58 11.85 5.00
C TYR A 58 8.91 10.52 5.67
N THR A 59 8.43 10.33 6.89
CA THR A 59 8.67 9.11 7.65
C THR A 59 7.38 8.60 8.27
N ALA A 60 7.28 7.27 8.37
CA ALA A 60 6.20 6.61 9.07
C ALA A 60 6.76 5.41 9.82
N SER A 61 6.16 5.08 10.96
CA SER A 61 6.57 3.88 11.68
C SER A 61 6.12 2.62 10.91
N ARG A 62 6.89 1.54 11.05
CA ARG A 62 6.50 0.22 10.53
C ARG A 62 5.15 -0.24 11.08
N ASN A 63 4.83 0.13 12.32
CA ASN A 63 3.56 -0.18 12.98
C ASN A 63 2.39 0.57 12.32
N SER A 64 2.58 1.84 11.97
CA SER A 64 1.58 2.64 11.25
C SER A 64 1.27 2.04 9.88
N ALA A 65 2.32 1.65 9.13
CA ALA A 65 2.16 0.97 7.84
C ALA A 65 1.42 -0.37 7.99
N PHE A 66 1.77 -1.16 9.02
CA PHE A 66 1.09 -2.44 9.31
C PHE A 66 -0.38 -2.25 9.66
N ALA A 67 -0.73 -1.26 10.48
CA ALA A 67 -2.10 -1.00 10.89
C ALA A 67 -2.99 -0.60 9.70
N LEU A 68 -2.50 0.29 8.83
CA LEU A 68 -3.23 0.69 7.61
C LEU A 68 -3.36 -0.46 6.62
N ALA A 69 -2.31 -1.26 6.45
CA ALA A 69 -2.33 -2.44 5.60
C ALA A 69 -3.36 -3.47 6.08
N SER A 70 -3.42 -3.70 7.40
CA SER A 70 -4.40 -4.59 8.01
C SER A 70 -5.83 -4.06 7.84
N ARG A 71 -6.02 -2.74 7.93
CA ARG A 71 -7.32 -2.11 7.70
C ARG A 71 -7.79 -2.27 6.25
N LEU A 72 -6.90 -2.10 5.27
CA LEU A 72 -7.21 -2.35 3.86
C LEU A 72 -7.60 -3.81 3.62
N MET A 73 -6.80 -4.76 4.12
CA MET A 73 -7.13 -6.19 4.01
C MET A 73 -8.50 -6.54 4.59
N ALA A 74 -8.83 -5.96 5.76
CA ALA A 74 -10.12 -6.17 6.40
C ALA A 74 -11.28 -5.57 5.57
N LEU A 75 -11.07 -4.39 4.96
CA LEU A 75 -12.03 -3.78 4.04
C LEU A 75 -12.26 -4.65 2.80
N ASP A 76 -11.22 -5.33 2.35
CA ASP A 76 -11.25 -6.22 1.18
C ASP A 76 -11.74 -7.63 1.52
N GLY A 77 -12.14 -7.90 2.76
CA GLY A 77 -12.62 -9.22 3.21
C GLY A 77 -11.56 -10.33 3.15
N THR A 78 -10.27 -9.97 3.17
CA THR A 78 -9.17 -10.93 3.00
C THR A 78 -8.80 -11.60 4.34
N VAL A 79 -8.50 -12.91 4.32
CA VAL A 79 -8.28 -13.73 5.53
C VAL A 79 -6.96 -13.40 6.23
N VAL A 80 -6.99 -13.48 7.57
CA VAL A 80 -5.85 -13.38 8.50
C VAL A 80 -4.84 -14.49 8.22
N GLY A 81 -3.72 -14.16 7.57
CA GLY A 81 -2.66 -15.13 7.25
C GLY A 81 -1.62 -14.58 6.25
N CYS A 82 -2.03 -13.66 5.38
CA CYS A 82 -1.11 -12.94 4.49
C CYS A 82 -0.38 -11.81 5.21
N ASN A 83 0.88 -11.54 4.82
CA ASN A 83 1.61 -10.36 5.33
C ASN A 83 0.90 -9.08 4.85
N PRO A 84 0.35 -8.24 5.73
CA PRO A 84 -0.47 -7.10 5.30
C PRO A 84 0.27 -6.10 4.43
N ARG A 85 1.53 -5.81 4.77
CA ARG A 85 2.33 -4.85 4.01
C ARG A 85 2.66 -5.39 2.62
N ALA A 86 2.85 -6.70 2.51
CA ALA A 86 3.09 -7.35 1.23
C ALA A 86 1.80 -7.40 0.38
N TYR A 87 0.64 -7.58 1.01
CA TYR A 87 -0.67 -7.43 0.37
C TYR A 87 -0.87 -6.03 -0.23
N VAL A 88 -0.60 -4.96 0.53
CA VAL A 88 -0.70 -3.58 0.03
C VAL A 88 0.17 -3.36 -1.20
N ARG A 89 1.41 -3.86 -1.21
CA ARG A 89 2.32 -3.74 -2.37
C ARG A 89 1.77 -4.42 -3.60
N GLN A 90 1.24 -5.64 -3.44
CA GLN A 90 0.62 -6.37 -4.54
C GLN A 90 -0.60 -5.62 -5.08
N GLN A 91 -1.53 -5.20 -4.21
CA GLN A 91 -2.72 -4.48 -4.63
C GLN A 91 -2.39 -3.14 -5.28
N TYR A 92 -1.39 -2.44 -4.76
CA TYR A 92 -0.94 -1.17 -5.33
C TYR A 92 -0.32 -1.36 -6.72
N ALA A 93 0.54 -2.37 -6.90
CA ALA A 93 1.12 -2.69 -8.20
C ALA A 93 0.03 -3.02 -9.23
N LEU A 94 -0.96 -3.84 -8.86
CA LEU A 94 -2.10 -4.16 -9.72
C LEU A 94 -2.94 -2.93 -10.08
N TRP A 95 -3.23 -2.07 -9.11
CA TRP A 95 -3.95 -0.81 -9.34
C TRP A 95 -3.17 0.14 -10.26
N ALA A 96 -1.85 0.26 -10.05
CA ALA A 96 -1.01 1.15 -10.85
C ALA A 96 -0.85 0.67 -12.31
N THR A 97 -0.91 -0.64 -12.56
CA THR A 97 -0.86 -1.20 -13.92
C THR A 97 -2.20 -1.08 -14.66
N ASN A 98 -3.33 -1.14 -13.95
CA ASN A 98 -4.68 -1.09 -14.55
C ASN A 98 -5.28 0.32 -14.56
N ARG A 99 -4.45 1.36 -14.44
CA ARG A 99 -4.86 2.77 -14.35
C ARG A 99 -5.10 3.41 -15.72
#